data_AF-A0A1V4ME05-F1
#
_entry.id   AF-A0A1V4ME05-F1
#
_cell.length_a   1.000
_cell.length_b   1.000
_cell.length_c   1.000
_cell.angle_alpha   90.00
_cell.angle_beta   90.00
_cell.angle_gamma   90.00
#
_symmetry.space_group_name_H-M   'P 1'
#
loop_
_entity.id
_entity.type
_entity.pdbx_description
1 polymer ?
#
loop_
_entity_poly.entity_id
_entity_poly.type
_entity_poly.pdbx_seq_one_letter_code
_entity_poly.pdbx_strand_id
1 'polypeptide(L)'
;MKKLLTVAVSLVFLLCGAVTVCAWEYIYADEVQMNQHGAIINAYDLLKNEDTYLLDVRTPCEWYYVGHPGNDGTNGAFLGGKVFNISYWLWEINPKTKEYEYNKSPKFFDECVARLFKPGDTIIVMCKSDGRGGYAGDELEDPTTPACQRLEELDTYTVYNLGGGFEAVDKYHDVNGDDPSPNCPPSERVTSPNEFFTGWKPSGLPYVQSADGAFNPKLGANQGRSLK
;
A
#
# COMPACT_ATOMS: atom_id res chain seq x y z
N MET A 1 -29.33 -43.26 -4.54
CA MET A 1 -29.75 -41.87 -4.26
C MET A 1 -28.85 -41.16 -3.24
N LYS A 2 -28.65 -41.68 -2.01
CA LYS A 2 -27.80 -41.01 -1.00
C LYS A 2 -26.35 -40.72 -1.43
N LYS A 3 -25.69 -41.66 -2.14
CA LYS A 3 -24.32 -41.47 -2.64
C LYS A 3 -24.19 -40.40 -3.74
N LEU A 4 -25.25 -40.19 -4.54
CA LEU A 4 -25.30 -39.16 -5.58
C LEU A 4 -25.49 -37.76 -4.97
N LEU A 5 -26.28 -37.66 -3.90
CA LEU A 5 -26.48 -36.41 -3.17
C LEU A 5 -25.20 -35.96 -2.45
N THR A 6 -24.46 -36.89 -1.83
CA THR A 6 -23.19 -36.55 -1.16
C THR A 6 -22.14 -36.03 -2.13
N VAL A 7 -22.00 -36.66 -3.31
CA VAL A 7 -21.05 -36.20 -4.34
C VAL A 7 -21.44 -34.83 -4.89
N ALA A 8 -22.74 -34.58 -5.11
CA ALA A 8 -23.23 -33.29 -5.60
C ALA A 8 -22.98 -32.16 -4.58
N VAL A 9 -23.23 -32.39 -3.28
CA VAL A 9 -22.97 -31.39 -2.23
C VAL A 9 -21.47 -31.13 -2.09
N SER A 10 -20.62 -32.16 -2.12
CA SER A 10 -19.16 -31.97 -2.08
C SER A 10 -18.63 -31.20 -3.29
N LEU A 11 -19.18 -31.42 -4.49
CA LEU A 11 -18.81 -30.66 -5.69
C LEU A 11 -19.27 -29.20 -5.62
N VAL A 12 -20.43 -28.91 -5.04
CA VAL A 12 -20.90 -27.53 -4.80
C VAL A 12 -19.98 -26.83 -3.79
N PHE A 13 -19.56 -27.48 -2.72
CA PHE A 13 -18.60 -26.88 -1.78
C PHE A 13 -17.19 -26.72 -2.38
N LEU A 14 -16.75 -27.62 -3.27
CA LEU A 14 -15.49 -27.47 -4.01
C LEU A 14 -15.55 -26.38 -5.09
N LEU A 15 -16.71 -26.18 -5.73
CA LEU A 15 -16.92 -25.13 -6.73
C LEU A 15 -17.20 -23.77 -6.09
N CYS A 16 -17.86 -23.71 -4.93
CA CYS A 16 -18.11 -22.48 -4.18
C CYS A 16 -16.92 -22.06 -3.31
N GLY A 17 -16.08 -23.00 -2.85
CA GLY A 17 -14.89 -22.72 -2.06
C GLY A 17 -13.64 -22.33 -2.88
N ALA A 18 -13.73 -22.29 -4.21
CA ALA A 18 -12.58 -22.13 -5.10
C ALA A 18 -12.40 -20.72 -5.71
N VAL A 19 -13.25 -19.73 -5.41
CA VAL A 19 -13.13 -18.42 -6.09
C VAL A 19 -13.32 -17.24 -5.14
N THR A 20 -12.43 -17.15 -4.17
CA THR A 20 -11.89 -15.85 -3.77
C THR A 20 -10.39 -16.04 -3.68
N VAL A 21 -9.75 -16.14 -4.85
CA VAL A 21 -8.31 -15.92 -4.92
C VAL A 21 -8.18 -14.42 -4.69
N CYS A 22 -7.89 -14.03 -3.46
CA CYS A 22 -7.43 -12.67 -3.12
C CYS A 22 -6.09 -12.50 -3.84
N ALA A 23 -6.18 -12.07 -5.09
CA ALA A 23 -5.06 -11.55 -5.83
C ALA A 23 -5.23 -10.06 -5.76
N TRP A 24 -4.51 -9.42 -4.84
CA TRP A 24 -4.35 -7.98 -4.92
C TRP A 24 -3.97 -7.54 -6.33
N GLU A 25 -4.61 -6.48 -6.78
CA GLU A 25 -4.26 -5.90 -8.07
C GLU A 25 -3.16 -4.86 -7.84
N TYR A 26 -2.09 -4.96 -8.62
CA TYR A 26 -1.12 -3.88 -8.72
C TYR A 26 -1.72 -2.75 -9.53
N ILE A 27 -1.74 -1.55 -8.97
CA ILE A 27 -2.11 -0.32 -9.68
C ILE A 27 -0.96 0.66 -9.67
N TYR A 28 -0.81 1.47 -10.71
CA TYR A 28 0.18 2.54 -10.74
C TYR A 28 -0.47 3.90 -10.47
N ALA A 29 0.38 4.87 -10.14
CA ALA A 29 -0.06 6.18 -9.69
C ALA A 29 -0.78 6.97 -10.80
N ASP A 30 -0.23 7.00 -12.01
CA ASP A 30 -0.76 7.72 -13.17
C ASP A 30 -0.96 6.86 -14.43
N GLU A 31 -0.54 5.59 -14.41
CA GLU A 31 -0.71 4.70 -15.56
C GLU A 31 -2.14 4.16 -15.62
N VAL A 32 -2.78 4.35 -16.78
CA VAL A 32 -4.07 3.75 -17.10
C VAL A 32 -3.89 2.24 -17.24
N GLN A 33 -4.36 1.49 -16.26
CA GLN A 33 -4.45 0.04 -16.35
C GLN A 33 -5.88 -0.41 -16.59
N MET A 34 -6.05 -1.56 -17.25
CA MET A 34 -7.34 -2.25 -17.24
C MET A 34 -7.36 -3.26 -16.09
N ASN A 35 -8.33 -3.12 -15.17
CA ASN A 35 -8.57 -4.17 -14.18
C ASN A 35 -9.17 -5.43 -14.83
N GLN A 36 -9.34 -6.50 -14.03
CA GLN A 36 -9.87 -7.79 -14.51
C GLN A 36 -11.32 -7.71 -15.03
N HIS A 37 -12.00 -6.58 -14.83
CA HIS A 37 -13.34 -6.28 -15.34
C HIS A 37 -13.34 -5.32 -16.56
N GLY A 38 -12.17 -4.93 -17.07
CA GLY A 38 -12.04 -4.02 -18.21
C GLY A 38 -12.32 -2.55 -17.88
N ALA A 39 -12.20 -2.13 -16.62
CA ALA A 39 -12.25 -0.74 -16.23
C ALA A 39 -10.85 -0.11 -16.24
N ILE A 40 -10.74 1.12 -16.76
CA ILE A 40 -9.53 1.92 -16.68
C ILE A 40 -9.37 2.42 -15.24
N ILE A 41 -8.29 2.02 -14.57
CA ILE A 41 -7.97 2.43 -13.20
C ILE A 41 -6.53 2.95 -13.11
N ASN A 42 -6.36 4.05 -12.39
CA ASN A 42 -5.08 4.46 -11.80
C ASN A 42 -5.37 4.89 -10.35
N ALA A 43 -4.36 4.89 -9.51
CA ALA A 43 -4.55 5.16 -8.09
C ALA A 43 -5.09 6.58 -7.82
N TYR A 44 -4.63 7.57 -8.57
CA TYR A 44 -5.04 8.96 -8.38
C TYR A 44 -6.54 9.18 -8.68
N ASP A 45 -7.06 8.55 -9.74
CA ASP A 45 -8.47 8.60 -10.11
C ASP A 45 -9.33 7.78 -9.14
N LEU A 46 -8.86 6.61 -8.71
CA LEU A 46 -9.56 5.81 -7.70
C LEU A 46 -9.74 6.59 -6.39
N LEU A 47 -8.73 7.37 -5.97
CA LEU A 47 -8.79 8.20 -4.76
C LEU A 47 -9.81 9.36 -4.85
N LYS A 48 -10.37 9.64 -6.03
CA LYS A 48 -11.48 10.59 -6.17
C LYS A 48 -12.80 10.00 -5.64
N ASN A 49 -12.97 8.68 -5.67
CA ASN A 49 -14.15 7.99 -5.13
C ASN A 49 -14.21 8.15 -3.61
N GLU A 50 -15.40 8.37 -3.05
CA GLU A 50 -15.58 8.68 -1.62
C GLU A 50 -15.06 7.58 -0.68
N ASP A 51 -15.19 6.32 -1.09
CA ASP A 51 -14.84 5.14 -0.30
C ASP A 51 -13.46 4.56 -0.64
N THR A 52 -12.61 5.32 -1.35
CA THR A 52 -11.22 4.90 -1.64
C THR A 52 -10.23 5.66 -0.77
N TYR A 53 -9.31 4.93 -0.15
CA TYR A 53 -8.30 5.44 0.75
C TYR A 53 -6.91 4.95 0.36
N LEU A 54 -5.89 5.73 0.73
CA LEU A 54 -4.48 5.40 0.55
C LEU A 54 -3.85 5.12 1.92
N LEU A 55 -3.34 3.92 2.11
CA LEU A 55 -2.59 3.48 3.28
C LEU A 55 -1.09 3.55 2.98
N ASP A 56 -0.43 4.60 3.45
CA ASP A 56 1.02 4.74 3.36
C ASP A 56 1.69 3.97 4.51
N VAL A 57 2.38 2.89 4.14
CA VAL A 57 3.03 1.99 5.08
C VAL A 57 4.52 2.29 5.33
N ARG A 58 4.99 3.45 4.86
CA ARG A 58 6.34 3.93 5.14
C ARG A 58 6.49 4.35 6.61
N THR A 59 7.73 4.53 7.02
CA THR A 59 8.05 5.06 8.36
C THR A 59 7.55 6.51 8.51
N PRO A 60 7.30 7.00 9.74
CA PRO A 60 6.89 8.39 9.94
C PRO A 60 7.96 9.39 9.48
N CYS A 61 9.23 8.99 9.54
CA CYS A 61 10.34 9.79 9.03
C CYS A 61 10.26 9.95 7.50
N GLU A 62 10.02 8.88 6.76
CA GLU A 62 9.81 8.96 5.31
C GLU A 62 8.59 9.85 5.00
N TRP A 63 7.45 9.56 5.63
CA TRP A 63 6.23 10.35 5.47
C TRP A 63 6.48 11.85 5.65
N TYR A 64 7.25 12.23 6.67
CA TYR A 64 7.49 13.62 7.03
C TYR A 64 8.57 14.31 6.18
N TYR A 65 9.74 13.68 6.02
CA TYR A 65 10.92 14.32 5.41
C TYR A 65 11.02 14.14 3.90
N VAL A 66 10.60 12.98 3.39
CA VAL A 66 10.59 12.71 1.94
C VAL A 66 9.37 13.35 1.29
N GLY A 67 8.29 13.42 2.06
CA GLY A 67 6.98 13.90 1.62
C GLY A 67 5.98 12.77 1.47
N HIS A 68 4.74 13.12 1.18
CA HIS A 68 3.61 12.22 1.06
C HIS A 68 2.54 12.79 0.10
N PRO A 69 1.65 11.94 -0.46
CA PRO A 69 0.55 12.39 -1.31
C PRO A 69 -0.31 13.46 -0.64
N GLY A 70 -0.62 14.54 -1.37
CA GLY A 70 -1.45 15.61 -0.82
C GLY A 70 -1.68 16.79 -1.77
N ASN A 71 -2.72 17.58 -1.52
CA ASN A 71 -3.17 18.68 -2.37
C ASN A 71 -2.67 20.08 -1.96
N ASP A 72 -2.28 20.32 -0.70
CA ASP A 72 -2.04 21.70 -0.22
C ASP A 72 -0.94 21.90 0.85
N GLY A 73 -0.11 20.90 1.14
CA GLY A 73 1.07 21.13 1.98
C GLY A 73 0.92 20.81 3.46
N THR A 74 -0.20 20.23 3.93
CA THR A 74 -0.40 19.96 5.38
C THR A 74 -0.76 18.51 5.71
N ASN A 75 -0.63 18.12 6.99
CA ASN A 75 -0.64 16.72 7.45
C ASN A 75 -2.00 16.00 7.34
N GLY A 76 -2.02 14.81 6.73
CA GLY A 76 -3.01 13.73 6.95
C GLY A 76 -4.46 13.96 6.49
N ALA A 77 -4.91 15.20 6.28
CA ALA A 77 -6.26 15.49 5.81
C ALA A 77 -6.36 15.67 4.28
N PHE A 78 -5.34 15.37 3.50
CA PHE A 78 -5.09 16.16 2.28
C PHE A 78 -5.08 15.39 0.95
N LEU A 79 -5.86 14.31 0.88
CA LEU A 79 -6.82 14.11 -0.22
C LEU A 79 -8.25 14.15 0.34
N GLY A 80 -8.53 15.09 1.26
CA GLY A 80 -9.81 15.16 1.97
C GLY A 80 -9.98 14.09 3.05
N GLY A 81 -8.92 13.75 3.78
CA GLY A 81 -8.92 12.74 4.85
C GLY A 81 -8.69 11.31 4.37
N LYS A 82 -8.29 11.13 3.10
CA LYS A 82 -8.18 9.82 2.45
C LYS A 82 -6.82 9.14 2.55
N VAL A 83 -5.81 9.78 3.16
CA VAL A 83 -4.46 9.20 3.25
C VAL A 83 -4.08 8.98 4.71
N PHE A 84 -3.75 7.74 5.06
CA PHE A 84 -3.34 7.34 6.40
C PHE A 84 -1.91 6.82 6.40
N ASN A 85 -1.10 7.23 7.38
CA ASN A 85 0.26 6.70 7.55
C ASN A 85 0.30 5.72 8.71
N ILE A 86 0.40 4.42 8.40
CA ILE A 86 0.55 3.36 9.39
C ILE A 86 1.72 2.49 8.96
N SER A 87 2.86 2.69 9.59
CA SER A 87 4.08 1.97 9.23
C SER A 87 3.94 0.46 9.43
N TYR A 88 4.24 -0.29 8.38
CA TYR A 88 4.24 -1.74 8.43
C TYR A 88 5.43 -2.27 9.23
N TRP A 89 6.62 -1.75 8.96
CA TRP A 89 7.87 -2.12 9.63
C TRP A 89 8.57 -0.90 10.24
N LEU A 90 9.14 -1.07 11.43
CA LEU A 90 9.84 -0.03 12.17
C LEU A 90 11.13 -0.58 12.79
N TRP A 91 12.12 0.31 12.92
CA TRP A 91 13.31 0.02 13.70
C TRP A 91 12.99 0.18 15.18
N GLU A 92 13.18 -0.89 15.95
CA GLU A 92 12.98 -0.90 17.39
C GLU A 92 14.28 -1.27 18.10
N ILE A 93 14.54 -0.68 19.26
CA ILE A 93 15.68 -1.09 20.09
C ILE A 93 15.27 -2.36 20.83
N ASN A 94 15.98 -3.46 20.60
CA ASN A 94 15.81 -4.66 21.40
C ASN A 94 16.31 -4.37 22.83
N PRO A 95 15.44 -4.52 23.86
CA PRO A 95 15.78 -4.12 25.22
C PRO A 95 16.87 -5.01 25.84
N LYS A 96 17.07 -6.24 25.35
CA LYS A 96 18.06 -7.19 25.83
C LYS A 96 19.43 -6.98 25.18
N THR A 97 19.48 -6.89 23.85
CA THR A 97 20.75 -6.75 23.10
C THR A 97 21.21 -5.31 22.98
N LYS A 98 20.29 -4.33 23.17
CA LYS A 98 20.52 -2.90 22.91
C LYS A 98 20.82 -2.55 21.46
N GLU A 99 20.57 -3.48 20.55
CA GLU A 99 20.73 -3.30 19.11
C GLU A 99 19.41 -2.87 18.47
N TYR A 100 19.49 -2.18 17.34
CA TYR A 100 18.32 -1.87 16.52
C TYR A 100 17.94 -3.10 15.69
N GLU A 101 16.69 -3.50 15.79
CA GLU A 101 16.10 -4.58 15.00
C GLU A 101 15.01 -4.00 14.11
N TYR A 102 14.99 -4.45 12.86
CA TYR A 102 13.92 -4.09 11.94
C TYR A 102 12.80 -5.09 12.08
N ASN A 103 11.80 -4.71 12.86
CA ASN A 103 10.70 -5.58 13.22
C ASN A 103 9.42 -5.12 12.54
N LYS A 104 8.55 -6.09 12.27
CA LYS A 104 7.16 -5.79 11.98
C LYS A 104 6.59 -5.03 13.16
N SER A 105 5.97 -3.87 12.89
CA SER A 105 5.47 -2.96 13.92
C SER A 105 4.52 -3.74 14.84
N PRO A 106 4.93 -4.15 16.06
CA PRO A 106 4.28 -5.27 16.74
C PRO A 106 2.94 -4.92 17.40
N LYS A 107 2.44 -3.69 17.26
CA LYS A 107 1.36 -3.23 18.13
C LYS A 107 0.17 -2.54 17.49
N PHE A 108 0.26 -2.08 16.25
CA PHE A 108 -0.80 -1.19 15.76
C PHE A 108 -1.10 -1.25 14.27
N PHE A 109 -0.43 -2.07 13.46
CA PHE A 109 -0.77 -2.13 12.03
C PHE A 109 -2.22 -2.63 11.86
N ASP A 110 -2.49 -3.85 12.30
CA ASP A 110 -3.81 -4.48 12.20
C ASP A 110 -4.89 -3.68 12.92
N GLU A 111 -4.60 -3.24 14.14
CA GLU A 111 -5.57 -2.54 14.97
C GLU A 111 -5.87 -1.12 14.45
N CYS A 112 -4.88 -0.38 13.96
CA CYS A 112 -5.14 0.93 13.37
C CYS A 112 -5.87 0.78 12.03
N VAL A 113 -5.47 -0.16 11.17
CA VAL A 113 -6.16 -0.44 9.90
C VAL A 113 -7.63 -0.79 10.17
N ALA A 114 -7.88 -1.74 11.07
CA ALA A 114 -9.22 -2.21 11.41
C ALA A 114 -10.18 -1.13 11.97
N ARG A 115 -9.64 -0.02 12.50
CA ARG A 115 -10.45 1.08 13.05
C ARG A 115 -10.70 2.21 12.05
N LEU A 116 -9.94 2.26 10.96
CA LEU A 116 -10.02 3.35 9.99
C LEU A 116 -10.99 3.06 8.86
N PHE A 117 -11.09 1.79 8.45
CA PHE A 117 -11.85 1.40 7.28
C PHE A 117 -13.20 0.78 7.66
N LYS A 118 -14.17 0.95 6.77
CA LYS A 118 -15.53 0.43 6.87
C LYS A 118 -15.79 -0.57 5.74
N PRO A 119 -16.90 -1.31 5.80
CA PRO A 119 -17.27 -2.25 4.74
C PRO A 119 -17.40 -1.57 3.39
N GLY A 120 -16.91 -2.21 2.32
CA GLY A 120 -16.98 -1.67 0.96
C GLY A 120 -15.89 -0.65 0.61
N ASP A 121 -15.03 -0.28 1.56
CA ASP A 121 -13.90 0.60 1.28
C ASP A 121 -12.89 -0.07 0.34
N THR A 122 -12.29 0.76 -0.51
CA THR A 122 -11.13 0.40 -1.33
C THR A 122 -9.87 0.96 -0.67
N ILE A 123 -8.89 0.09 -0.42
CA ILE A 123 -7.62 0.42 0.22
C ILE A 123 -6.52 0.30 -0.82
N ILE A 124 -5.82 1.38 -1.08
CA ILE A 124 -4.60 1.39 -1.89
C ILE A 124 -3.43 1.44 -0.91
N VAL A 125 -2.58 0.42 -0.91
CA VAL A 125 -1.39 0.36 -0.05
C VAL A 125 -0.21 0.96 -0.79
N MET A 126 0.58 1.79 -0.12
CA MET A 126 1.74 2.44 -0.73
C MET A 126 2.96 2.37 0.19
N CYS A 127 4.12 2.14 -0.42
CA CYS A 127 5.42 2.20 0.22
C CYS A 127 6.32 3.23 -0.48
N LYS A 128 7.62 3.24 -0.20
CA LYS A 128 8.61 4.02 -0.96
C LYS A 128 8.74 3.54 -2.41
N SER A 129 8.90 2.24 -2.61
CA SER A 129 9.23 1.62 -3.91
C SER A 129 8.73 0.18 -3.95
N ASP A 130 7.45 -0.02 -3.60
CA ASP A 130 6.72 -1.28 -3.69
C ASP A 130 6.90 -2.31 -2.55
N GLY A 131 8.12 -2.70 -2.19
CA GLY A 131 8.35 -3.89 -1.35
C GLY A 131 7.53 -4.03 -0.04
N ARG A 132 7.47 -2.98 0.81
CA ARG A 132 6.64 -3.05 2.05
C ARG A 132 5.14 -2.94 1.78
N GLY A 133 4.75 -2.30 0.67
CA GLY A 133 3.36 -2.20 0.27
C GLY A 133 2.83 -3.59 -0.08
N GLY A 134 3.68 -4.37 -0.75
CA GLY A 134 3.54 -5.81 -0.88
C GLY A 134 3.31 -6.49 0.48
N TYR A 135 4.31 -6.57 1.36
CA TYR A 135 4.08 -7.32 2.62
C TYR A 135 2.86 -6.86 3.45
N ALA A 136 2.53 -5.57 3.40
CA ALA A 136 1.33 -5.04 4.03
C ALA A 136 0.03 -5.53 3.37
N GLY A 137 -0.08 -5.48 2.04
CA GLY A 137 -1.30 -5.96 1.37
C GLY A 137 -1.50 -7.47 1.49
N ASP A 138 -0.42 -8.28 1.43
CA ASP A 138 -0.46 -9.73 1.68
C ASP A 138 -1.09 -10.00 3.05
N GLU A 139 -0.72 -9.19 4.05
CA GLU A 139 -1.24 -9.30 5.40
C GLU A 139 -2.68 -8.84 5.54
N LEU A 140 -3.08 -7.80 4.80
CA LEU A 140 -4.48 -7.37 4.78
C LEU A 140 -5.39 -8.41 4.17
N GLU A 141 -4.89 -9.25 3.24
CA GLU A 141 -5.65 -10.29 2.55
C GLU A 141 -5.52 -11.69 3.17
N ASP A 142 -4.50 -11.96 4.00
CA ASP A 142 -4.30 -13.27 4.64
C ASP A 142 -5.36 -13.52 5.74
N PRO A 143 -6.30 -14.47 5.56
CA PRO A 143 -7.41 -14.73 6.49
C PRO A 143 -6.96 -15.20 7.88
N THR A 144 -5.67 -15.53 8.04
CA THR A 144 -5.10 -15.90 9.35
C THR A 144 -4.66 -14.68 10.17
N THR A 145 -4.61 -13.48 9.56
CA THR A 145 -4.18 -12.26 10.25
C THR A 145 -5.35 -11.58 10.97
N PRO A 146 -5.10 -10.91 12.10
CA PRO A 146 -6.12 -10.13 12.78
C PRO A 146 -6.70 -8.99 11.93
N ALA A 147 -5.88 -8.41 11.04
CA ALA A 147 -6.31 -7.34 10.13
C ALA A 147 -7.36 -7.86 9.15
N CYS A 148 -7.06 -8.96 8.45
CA CYS A 148 -7.96 -9.56 7.47
C CYS A 148 -9.26 -10.02 8.13
N GLN A 149 -9.19 -10.77 9.24
CA GLN A 149 -10.39 -11.25 9.95
C GLN A 149 -11.33 -10.10 10.33
N ARG A 150 -10.77 -8.97 10.77
CA ARG A 150 -11.57 -7.81 11.15
C ARG A 150 -12.13 -7.06 9.94
N LEU A 151 -11.39 -6.99 8.83
CA LEU A 151 -11.89 -6.43 7.58
C LEU A 151 -12.96 -7.34 6.94
N GLU A 152 -12.83 -8.66 7.07
CA GLU A 152 -13.85 -9.65 6.65
C GLU A 152 -15.14 -9.53 7.48
N GLU A 153 -15.04 -9.32 8.80
CA GLU A 153 -16.20 -9.05 9.67
C GLU A 153 -16.98 -7.81 9.25
N LEU A 154 -16.32 -6.86 8.59
CA LEU A 154 -16.95 -5.64 8.11
C LEU A 154 -17.81 -5.91 6.87
N ASP A 155 -17.56 -6.95 6.08
CA ASP A 155 -18.08 -7.15 4.71
C ASP A 155 -17.19 -6.43 3.66
N THR A 156 -17.13 -7.02 2.46
CA THR A 156 -16.03 -6.97 1.47
C THR A 156 -15.19 -5.68 1.44
N TYR A 157 -13.86 -5.83 1.37
CA TYR A 157 -12.90 -4.75 1.09
C TYR A 157 -12.09 -5.11 -0.16
N THR A 158 -11.58 -4.08 -0.86
CA THR A 158 -10.69 -4.27 -2.02
C THR A 158 -9.32 -3.70 -1.69
N VAL A 159 -8.26 -4.50 -1.83
CA VAL A 159 -6.88 -4.04 -1.62
C VAL A 159 -6.14 -3.96 -2.94
N TYR A 160 -5.52 -2.81 -3.17
CA TYR A 160 -4.59 -2.57 -4.26
C TYR A 160 -3.21 -2.28 -3.69
N ASN A 161 -2.15 -2.72 -4.37
CA ASN A 161 -0.80 -2.26 -4.07
C ASN A 161 -0.37 -1.22 -5.10
N LEU A 162 0.14 -0.07 -4.64
CA LEU A 162 0.64 1.00 -5.51
C LEU A 162 2.02 0.63 -6.03
N GLY A 163 2.07 0.06 -7.23
CA GLY A 163 3.31 -0.20 -7.97
C GLY A 163 4.15 1.06 -8.09
N GLY A 164 5.47 0.94 -7.93
CA GLY A 164 6.40 2.09 -7.86
C GLY A 164 6.33 2.91 -6.55
N GLY A 165 5.29 2.74 -5.73
CA GLY A 165 5.16 3.42 -4.44
C GLY A 165 5.23 4.95 -4.55
N PHE A 166 5.86 5.60 -3.57
CA PHE A 166 5.97 7.06 -3.52
C PHE A 166 7.13 7.62 -4.35
N GLU A 167 8.30 6.98 -4.32
CA GLU A 167 9.56 7.53 -4.84
C GLU A 167 10.22 6.70 -5.93
N ALA A 168 9.69 5.52 -6.33
CA ALA A 168 10.40 4.74 -7.34
C ALA A 168 10.48 5.57 -8.63
N VAL A 169 11.72 5.93 -8.95
CA VAL A 169 12.16 6.00 -10.32
C VAL A 169 12.41 4.56 -10.72
N ASP A 170 11.97 4.15 -11.91
CA ASP A 170 12.24 2.80 -12.39
C ASP A 170 13.69 2.43 -12.12
N LYS A 171 13.91 1.16 -11.77
CA LYS A 171 15.25 0.60 -11.90
C LYS A 171 15.61 0.86 -13.36
N TYR A 172 16.62 1.70 -13.58
CA TYR A 172 17.30 1.76 -14.87
C TYR A 172 17.38 0.33 -15.38
N HIS A 173 16.96 0.03 -16.60
CA HIS A 173 17.41 -1.20 -17.22
C HIS A 173 18.69 -0.86 -18.00
N ASP A 174 19.64 -1.77 -18.08
CA ASP A 174 20.71 -1.55 -19.05
C ASP A 174 20.13 -1.59 -20.48
N VAL A 175 20.95 -1.27 -21.49
CA VAL A 175 20.53 -1.28 -22.90
C VAL A 175 19.94 -2.62 -23.40
N ASN A 176 20.10 -3.70 -22.63
CA ASN A 176 19.61 -5.03 -22.96
C ASN A 176 18.32 -5.39 -22.22
N GLY A 177 17.80 -4.51 -21.35
CA GLY A 177 16.62 -4.81 -20.53
C GLY A 177 16.95 -5.57 -19.24
N ASP A 178 18.23 -5.76 -18.92
CA ASP A 178 18.64 -6.45 -17.70
C ASP A 178 18.66 -5.46 -16.51
N ASP A 179 18.38 -5.96 -15.30
CA ASP A 179 18.60 -5.21 -14.06
C ASP A 179 20.10 -4.79 -14.05
N PRO A 180 20.42 -3.48 -14.03
CA PRO A 180 21.75 -2.99 -14.23
C PRO A 180 22.58 -3.47 -13.06
N SER A 181 23.73 -4.05 -13.40
CA SER A 181 24.76 -4.36 -12.42
C SER A 181 24.93 -3.18 -11.46
N PRO A 182 25.07 -3.41 -10.14
CA PRO A 182 25.27 -2.33 -9.16
C PRO A 182 26.48 -1.44 -9.48
N ASN A 183 27.34 -1.85 -10.40
CA ASN A 183 28.50 -1.10 -10.90
C ASN A 183 28.28 -0.41 -12.26
N CYS A 184 27.06 -0.38 -12.80
CA CYS A 184 26.76 0.26 -14.08
C CYS A 184 27.02 1.78 -14.01
N PRO A 185 27.96 2.31 -14.81
CA PRO A 185 28.33 3.72 -14.76
C PRO A 185 27.17 4.60 -15.24
N PRO A 186 27.01 5.83 -14.70
CA PRO A 186 25.88 6.71 -15.05
C PRO A 186 25.71 6.98 -16.55
N SER A 187 26.79 6.88 -17.35
CA SER A 187 26.77 7.07 -18.80
C SER A 187 26.17 5.90 -19.59
N GLU A 188 26.08 4.71 -18.99
CA GLU A 188 25.53 3.49 -19.63
C GLU A 188 24.10 3.18 -19.15
N ARG A 189 23.61 3.97 -18.20
CA ARG A 189 22.22 3.99 -17.80
C ARG A 189 21.40 4.64 -18.90
N VAL A 190 20.87 3.82 -19.78
CA VAL A 190 19.93 4.29 -20.79
C VAL A 190 18.57 4.33 -20.13
N THR A 191 18.06 5.54 -19.91
CA THR A 191 16.63 5.67 -19.65
C THR A 191 15.93 5.19 -20.90
N SER A 192 15.28 4.03 -20.85
CA SER A 192 14.49 3.59 -22.01
C SER A 192 13.52 4.74 -22.36
N PRO A 193 13.31 5.07 -23.64
CA PRO A 193 12.37 6.13 -24.02
C PRO A 193 10.90 5.85 -23.61
N ASN A 194 10.65 4.68 -23.02
CA ASN A 194 9.39 4.27 -22.41
C ASN A 194 9.54 4.02 -20.89
N GLU A 195 10.56 4.55 -20.22
CA GLU A 195 10.67 4.45 -18.76
C GLU A 195 9.57 5.28 -18.12
N PHE A 196 8.61 4.56 -17.54
CA PHE A 196 7.49 5.15 -16.86
C PHE A 196 7.96 5.55 -15.47
N PHE A 197 7.70 6.80 -15.11
CA PHE A 197 7.82 7.21 -13.73
C PHE A 197 6.69 6.52 -12.95
N THR A 198 6.96 5.35 -12.39
CA THR A 198 5.92 4.50 -11.78
C THR A 198 5.54 4.94 -10.38
N GLY A 199 6.40 5.69 -9.68
CA GLY A 199 6.12 6.22 -8.34
C GLY A 199 5.34 7.53 -8.33
N TRP A 200 4.51 7.73 -7.31
CA TRP A 200 3.64 8.91 -7.14
C TRP A 200 4.32 10.26 -7.40
N LYS A 201 5.50 10.48 -6.78
CA LYS A 201 6.23 11.74 -6.89
C LYS A 201 6.85 11.90 -8.28
N PRO A 202 7.57 10.91 -8.84
CA PRO A 202 8.04 10.95 -10.22
C PRO A 202 6.94 11.15 -11.29
N SER A 203 5.72 10.63 -11.09
CA SER A 203 4.55 10.86 -11.96
C SER A 203 4.05 12.32 -11.97
N GLY A 204 4.64 13.20 -11.16
CA GLY A 204 4.22 14.61 -11.08
C GLY A 204 2.88 14.83 -10.37
N LEU A 205 2.38 13.82 -9.65
CA LEU A 205 1.14 13.94 -8.89
C LEU A 205 1.32 14.88 -7.68
N PRO A 206 0.23 15.50 -7.19
CA PRO A 206 0.29 16.38 -6.02
C PRO A 206 0.86 15.67 -4.79
N TYR A 207 1.90 16.26 -4.20
CA TYR A 207 2.48 15.79 -2.95
C TYR A 207 2.98 16.97 -2.11
N VAL A 208 3.16 16.69 -0.83
CA VAL A 208 3.66 17.63 0.17
C VAL A 208 5.00 17.15 0.67
N GLN A 209 5.95 18.06 0.84
CA GLN A 209 7.20 17.81 1.54
C GLN A 209 7.45 19.00 2.48
N SER A 210 7.70 18.75 3.78
CA SER A 210 7.96 19.85 4.71
C SER A 210 9.21 20.60 4.25
N ALA A 211 9.06 21.87 3.91
CA ALA A 211 10.15 22.70 3.36
C ALA A 211 11.27 23.00 4.37
N ASP A 212 11.04 22.69 5.65
CA ASP A 212 11.83 23.11 6.81
C ASP A 212 12.28 21.96 7.72
N GLY A 213 11.84 20.71 7.48
CA GLY A 213 12.26 19.53 8.25
C GLY A 213 11.96 19.59 9.76
N ALA A 214 11.11 20.51 10.22
CA ALA A 214 10.84 20.70 11.64
C ALA A 214 9.75 19.72 12.14
N PHE A 215 10.14 18.49 12.49
CA PHE A 215 9.24 17.47 13.05
C PHE A 215 8.28 18.08 14.08
N ASN A 216 6.98 18.11 13.77
CA ASN A 216 5.96 18.54 14.71
C ASN A 216 5.39 17.31 15.44
N PRO A 217 5.87 16.97 16.65
CA PRO A 217 5.46 15.78 17.39
C PRO A 217 3.96 15.76 17.74
N LYS A 218 3.27 16.90 17.68
CA LYS A 218 1.83 16.98 17.97
C LYS A 218 0.96 16.34 16.88
N LEU A 219 1.49 16.14 15.67
CA LEU A 219 0.74 15.58 14.54
C LEU A 219 0.81 14.05 14.52
N GLY A 220 1.88 13.42 15.01
CA GLY A 220 1.96 11.96 15.20
C GLY A 220 1.23 11.46 16.46
N ALA A 221 1.12 12.28 17.51
CA ALA A 221 0.47 11.90 18.77
C ALA A 221 -1.08 11.91 18.73
N ASN A 222 -1.69 12.57 17.74
CA ASN A 222 -3.15 12.69 17.64
C ASN A 222 -3.81 11.57 16.81
N GLN A 223 -3.06 10.75 16.09
CA GLN A 223 -3.62 9.63 15.32
C GLN A 223 -4.18 8.48 16.20
N GLY A 224 -3.94 8.51 17.51
CA GLY A 224 -4.49 7.54 18.47
C GLY A 224 -5.48 8.10 19.50
N ARG A 225 -5.84 9.41 19.46
CA ARG A 225 -6.63 10.04 20.55
C ARG A 225 -7.95 10.72 20.15
N SER A 226 -8.29 10.78 18.87
CA SER A 226 -9.54 11.43 18.41
C SER A 226 -10.51 10.47 17.74
N LEU A 227 -10.70 9.29 18.34
CA LEU A 227 -11.89 8.47 18.10
C LEU A 227 -12.52 8.22 19.48
N LYS A 228 -13.38 9.16 19.89
CA LYS A 228 -14.38 8.96 20.95
C LYS A 228 -15.73 8.84 20.29
#